data_AF-A0A8S3AZE6-F1
#
_entry.id   AF-A0A8S3AZE6-F1
#
_cell.length_a   1.000
_cell.length_b   1.000
_cell.length_c   1.000
_cell.angle_alpha   90.00
_cell.angle_beta   90.00
_cell.angle_gamma   90.00
#
_symmetry.space_group_name_H-M   'P 1'
#
loop_
_entity.id
_entity.type
_entity.pdbx_description
1 polymer ?
#
loop_
_entity_poly.entity_id
_entity_poly.type
_entity_poly.pdbx_seq_one_letter_code
_entity_poly.pdbx_strand_id
1 'polypeptide(L)'
;HQVKLAPSDNDSTLSTLATPNDYQTMAQNGDFISECEKLMDKWCKQIEKILAESEQIRREADDVGPSAELIHWKQRMATFNNLLEQIKSSRCRAVVGVLQSAKSKSIHRWRDLDARITDAANEAKDNVRYLYTLDKFFSTLDKNNPNAIAENIPSLMNAIRMIHSISQYYNSSERMTSLFVKITNQMINTCKRYIKNGCTRLWDIPKQDLISHIQESKKLNTEYQAYFHKTKGKLQESANERQWNFSENYIFGKFDTFCKRLDRIVDVLNTIESLSGLQNIRVEGLEPIVLKYRSVVDAIKKKSYDLLDHRKPDFDNDYNEFKSQIEYIQSQLQLFIDSWFRKSYTVEQSLLFLNKFQDLEGVKIDFGDKFSKLLQNFSKELDSVRKIYEKNKEDPPLSR
;
A
#
# COMPACT_ATOMS: atom_id res chain seq x y z
N HIS A 1 3.45 -26.55 13.69
CA HIS A 1 3.83 -27.97 13.55
C HIS A 1 4.83 -28.33 14.63
N GLN A 2 4.62 -29.43 15.36
CA GLN A 2 5.65 -29.95 16.28
C GLN A 2 6.59 -30.82 15.46
N VAL A 3 7.85 -30.43 15.39
CA VAL A 3 8.91 -31.29 14.83
C VAL A 3 9.14 -32.42 15.82
N LYS A 4 9.26 -33.67 15.36
CA LYS A 4 9.68 -34.79 16.22
C LYS A 4 10.90 -35.48 15.63
N LEU A 5 11.95 -35.61 16.44
CA LEU A 5 13.12 -36.42 16.12
C LEU A 5 12.71 -37.89 15.97
N ALA A 6 13.33 -38.59 15.03
CA ALA A 6 13.01 -39.98 14.71
C ALA A 6 13.04 -40.89 15.95
N PRO A 7 12.10 -41.85 16.11
CA PRO A 7 12.07 -42.79 17.25
C PRO A 7 13.26 -43.77 17.21
N SER A 8 13.57 -44.39 18.34
CA SER A 8 14.66 -45.36 18.49
C SER A 8 14.01 -46.71 18.69
N ASP A 9 14.56 -47.72 18.04
CA ASP A 9 14.10 -49.08 18.22
C ASP A 9 14.45 -49.63 19.62
N ASN A 10 15.38 -48.96 20.35
CA ASN A 10 15.85 -49.31 21.70
C ASN A 10 15.47 -48.26 22.77
N ASP A 11 14.30 -47.64 22.67
CA ASP A 11 13.87 -46.58 23.63
C ASP A 11 13.85 -47.06 25.09
N SER A 12 13.55 -48.34 25.35
CA SER A 12 13.60 -48.95 26.68
C SER A 12 15.02 -48.95 27.25
N THR A 13 16.00 -49.44 26.49
CA THR A 13 17.41 -49.47 26.88
C THR A 13 17.95 -48.06 27.08
N LEU A 14 17.68 -47.13 26.15
CA LEU A 14 18.12 -45.74 26.26
C LEU A 14 17.54 -45.01 27.47
N SER A 15 16.33 -45.37 27.91
CA SER A 15 15.69 -44.77 29.09
C SER A 15 16.35 -45.20 30.42
N THR A 16 17.04 -46.34 30.43
CA THR A 16 17.74 -46.87 31.61
C THR A 16 19.17 -46.35 31.76
N LEU A 17 19.77 -45.80 30.69
CA LEU A 17 21.13 -45.26 30.71
C LEU A 17 21.10 -43.84 31.30
N ALA A 18 21.63 -43.68 32.51
CA ALA A 18 21.61 -42.40 33.21
C ALA A 18 23.01 -41.95 33.67
N THR A 19 23.94 -42.89 33.87
CA THR A 19 25.25 -42.60 34.44
C THR A 19 26.38 -42.69 33.41
N PRO A 20 27.51 -42.00 33.63
CA PRO A 20 28.70 -42.13 32.78
C PRO A 20 29.23 -43.56 32.66
N ASN A 21 29.06 -44.38 33.71
CA ASN A 21 29.49 -45.77 33.71
C ASN A 21 28.61 -46.65 32.79
N ASP A 22 27.31 -46.36 32.75
CA ASP A 22 26.38 -47.02 31.82
C ASP A 22 26.75 -46.72 30.37
N TYR A 23 27.12 -45.46 30.09
CA TYR A 23 27.55 -45.05 28.75
C TYR A 23 28.86 -45.73 28.32
N GLN A 24 29.82 -45.88 29.22
CA GLN A 24 31.08 -46.59 28.95
C GLN A 24 30.87 -48.09 28.70
N THR A 25 29.96 -48.71 29.46
CA THR A 25 29.62 -50.12 29.29
C THR A 25 28.98 -50.37 27.92
N MET A 26 28.01 -49.52 27.54
CA MET A 26 27.36 -49.63 26.23
C MET A 26 28.28 -49.22 25.07
N ALA A 27 29.27 -48.36 25.32
CA ALA A 27 30.30 -47.99 24.34
C ALA A 27 31.31 -49.11 24.02
N GLN A 28 31.22 -50.27 24.69
CA GLN A 28 31.96 -51.49 24.33
C GLN A 28 31.17 -52.40 23.39
N ASN A 29 29.87 -52.16 23.21
CA ASN A 29 29.01 -52.94 22.31
C ASN A 29 28.97 -52.30 20.91
N GLY A 30 29.69 -52.90 19.96
CA GLY A 30 29.80 -52.42 18.58
C GLY A 30 28.47 -52.31 17.83
N ASP A 31 27.55 -53.26 18.04
CA ASP A 31 26.24 -53.27 17.39
C ASP A 31 25.38 -52.10 17.90
N PHE A 32 25.37 -51.88 19.22
CA PHE A 32 24.65 -50.78 19.83
C PHE A 32 25.21 -49.41 19.43
N ILE A 33 26.54 -49.28 19.27
CA ILE A 33 27.17 -48.07 18.74
C ILE A 33 26.70 -47.81 17.31
N SER A 34 26.68 -48.84 16.44
CA SER A 34 26.23 -48.70 15.05
C SER A 34 24.76 -48.25 14.96
N GLU A 35 23.90 -48.77 15.83
CA GLU A 35 22.51 -48.33 15.94
C GLU A 35 22.38 -46.88 16.41
N CYS A 36 23.14 -46.49 17.44
CA CYS A 36 23.23 -45.09 17.90
C CYS A 36 23.70 -44.15 16.79
N GLU A 37 24.70 -44.56 15.99
CA GLU A 37 25.21 -43.77 14.86
C GLU A 37 24.15 -43.61 13.76
N LYS A 38 23.42 -44.68 13.40
CA LYS A 38 22.32 -44.61 12.43
C LYS A 38 21.19 -43.69 12.92
N LEU A 39 20.85 -43.77 14.21
CA LEU A 39 19.84 -42.92 14.80
C LEU A 39 20.28 -41.44 14.82
N MET A 40 21.53 -41.18 15.20
CA MET A 40 22.12 -39.83 15.16
C MET A 40 22.15 -39.27 13.73
N ASP A 41 22.51 -40.08 12.73
CA ASP A 41 22.48 -39.64 11.32
C ASP A 41 21.06 -39.26 10.86
N LYS A 42 20.03 -40.02 11.25
CA LYS A 42 18.62 -39.66 11.01
C LYS A 42 18.28 -38.31 11.64
N TRP A 43 18.66 -38.10 12.90
CA TRP A 43 18.41 -36.83 13.59
C TRP A 43 19.15 -35.66 12.93
N CYS A 44 20.44 -35.84 12.60
CA CYS A 44 21.23 -34.82 11.92
C CYS A 44 20.58 -34.41 10.59
N LYS A 45 20.13 -35.36 9.77
CA LYS A 45 19.42 -35.07 8.51
C LYS A 45 18.10 -34.32 8.73
N GLN A 46 17.34 -34.67 9.77
CA GLN A 46 16.12 -33.96 10.12
C GLN A 46 16.40 -32.51 10.53
N ILE A 47 17.41 -32.31 11.37
CA ILE A 47 17.83 -30.98 11.84
C ILE A 47 18.34 -30.12 10.67
N GLU A 48 19.20 -30.68 9.82
CA GLU A 48 19.70 -30.00 8.62
C GLU A 48 18.57 -29.56 7.70
N LYS A 49 17.57 -30.43 7.50
CA LYS A 49 16.37 -30.08 6.71
C LYS A 49 15.61 -28.90 7.33
N ILE A 50 15.40 -28.91 8.64
CA ILE A 50 14.71 -27.82 9.35
C ILE A 50 15.50 -26.52 9.24
N LEU A 51 16.82 -26.56 9.48
CA LEU A 51 17.70 -25.39 9.34
C LEU A 51 17.65 -24.84 7.90
N ALA A 52 17.73 -25.71 6.90
CA ALA A 52 17.65 -25.31 5.49
C ALA A 52 16.29 -24.69 5.13
N GLU A 53 15.17 -25.29 5.54
CA GLU A 53 13.82 -24.72 5.34
C GLU A 53 13.68 -23.36 6.05
N SER A 54 14.36 -23.19 7.17
CA SER A 54 14.34 -21.97 7.95
C SER A 54 15.18 -20.84 7.31
N GLU A 55 16.26 -21.17 6.59
CA GLU A 55 17.16 -20.21 5.94
C GLU A 55 16.65 -19.80 4.54
N GLN A 56 15.63 -20.49 4.00
CA GLN A 56 15.06 -20.15 2.70
C GLN A 56 14.44 -18.76 2.65
N ILE A 57 14.71 -18.05 1.54
CA ILE A 57 14.07 -16.77 1.23
C ILE A 57 12.56 -16.99 1.09
N ARG A 58 11.79 -16.33 1.95
CA ARG A 58 10.34 -16.39 1.92
C ARG A 58 9.81 -15.71 0.64
N ARG A 59 9.01 -16.45 -0.13
CA ARG A 59 8.14 -15.86 -1.17
C ARG A 59 6.84 -15.43 -0.51
N GLU A 60 6.76 -14.17 -0.13
CA GLU A 60 5.55 -13.59 0.47
C GLU A 60 4.76 -12.84 -0.60
N ALA A 61 3.44 -12.76 -0.42
CA ALA A 61 2.62 -11.92 -1.28
C ALA A 61 2.98 -10.44 -1.08
N ASP A 62 2.85 -9.66 -2.14
CA ASP A 62 3.32 -8.28 -2.19
C ASP A 62 2.60 -7.31 -1.25
N ASP A 63 1.49 -7.72 -0.64
CA ASP A 63 0.63 -6.96 0.27
C ASP A 63 0.58 -7.49 1.70
N VAL A 64 1.49 -8.42 2.04
CA VAL A 64 1.62 -8.94 3.39
C VAL A 64 1.94 -7.82 4.38
N GLY A 65 1.17 -7.76 5.47
CA GLY A 65 1.32 -6.80 6.55
C GLY A 65 2.38 -7.20 7.60
N PRO A 66 2.71 -6.31 8.53
CA PRO A 66 3.82 -6.51 9.46
C PRO A 66 3.54 -7.55 10.54
N SER A 67 2.27 -7.81 10.89
CA SER A 67 1.89 -8.88 11.83
C SER A 67 2.33 -10.27 11.37
N ALA A 68 2.42 -10.49 10.05
CA ALA A 68 2.92 -11.75 9.50
C ALA A 68 4.39 -12.00 9.87
N GLU A 69 5.19 -10.93 9.99
CA GLU A 69 6.58 -11.04 10.43
C GLU A 69 6.67 -11.54 11.88
N LEU A 70 5.86 -10.98 12.77
CA LEU A 70 5.81 -11.43 14.17
C LEU A 70 5.32 -12.89 14.28
N ILE A 71 4.30 -13.26 13.51
CA ILE A 71 3.78 -14.64 13.49
C ILE A 71 4.87 -15.61 13.01
N HIS A 72 5.60 -15.25 11.95
CA HIS A 72 6.70 -16.05 11.42
C HIS A 72 7.77 -16.31 12.49
N TRP A 73 8.25 -15.26 13.16
CA TRP A 73 9.26 -15.41 14.21
C TRP A 73 8.74 -16.18 15.43
N LYS A 74 7.46 -16.03 15.80
CA LYS A 74 6.82 -16.85 16.86
C LYS A 74 6.78 -18.33 16.49
N GLN A 75 6.43 -18.67 15.25
CA GLN A 75 6.43 -20.06 14.76
C GLN A 75 7.84 -20.65 14.73
N ARG A 76 8.82 -19.87 14.28
CA ARG A 76 10.23 -20.25 14.27
C ARG A 76 10.76 -20.50 15.68
N MET A 77 10.47 -19.60 16.62
CA MET A 77 10.81 -19.74 18.04
C MET A 77 10.19 -21.01 18.64
N ALA A 78 8.92 -21.27 18.39
CA ALA A 78 8.26 -22.49 18.87
C ALA A 78 8.91 -23.76 18.31
N THR A 79 9.29 -23.75 17.03
CA THR A 79 9.95 -24.88 16.36
C THR A 79 11.31 -25.19 16.97
N PHE A 80 12.17 -24.18 17.13
CA PHE A 80 13.51 -24.38 17.70
C PHE A 80 13.49 -24.65 19.20
N ASN A 81 12.58 -24.05 19.97
CA ASN A 81 12.42 -24.39 21.39
C ASN A 81 12.01 -25.86 21.56
N ASN A 82 11.07 -26.34 20.75
CA ASN A 82 10.67 -27.75 20.77
C ASN A 82 11.82 -28.70 20.36
N LEU A 83 12.69 -28.28 19.45
CA LEU A 83 13.89 -29.03 19.08
C LEU A 83 14.93 -29.06 20.22
N LEU A 84 15.15 -27.92 20.89
CA LEU A 84 16.03 -27.83 22.06
C LEU A 84 15.54 -28.70 23.23
N GLU A 85 14.22 -28.77 23.47
CA GLU A 85 13.63 -29.67 24.47
C GLU A 85 13.92 -31.14 24.13
N GLN A 86 13.79 -31.52 22.86
CA GLN A 86 14.07 -32.88 22.42
C GLN A 86 15.55 -33.25 22.52
N ILE A 87 16.45 -32.34 22.19
CA ILE A 87 17.90 -32.54 22.33
C ILE A 87 18.29 -32.72 23.80
N LYS A 88 17.62 -32.02 24.72
CA LYS A 88 17.84 -32.14 26.17
C LYS A 88 17.18 -33.38 26.79
N SER A 89 16.35 -34.11 26.04
CA SER A 89 15.69 -35.32 26.53
C SER A 89 16.72 -36.35 27.03
N SER A 90 16.34 -37.16 28.03
CA SER A 90 17.19 -38.22 28.58
C SER A 90 17.72 -39.16 27.48
N ARG A 91 16.85 -39.48 26.52
CA ARG A 91 17.17 -40.31 25.37
C ARG A 91 18.28 -39.73 24.48
N CYS A 92 18.15 -38.47 24.06
CA CYS A 92 19.18 -37.81 23.25
C CYS A 92 20.50 -37.72 24.02
N ARG A 93 20.44 -37.41 25.33
CA ARG A 93 21.62 -37.39 26.20
C ARG A 93 22.29 -38.76 26.31
N ALA A 94 21.53 -39.85 26.38
CA ALA A 94 22.07 -41.20 26.42
C ALA A 94 22.81 -41.56 25.12
N VAL A 95 22.20 -41.32 23.95
CA VAL A 95 22.84 -41.57 22.63
C VAL A 95 24.12 -40.75 22.48
N VAL A 96 24.07 -39.46 22.82
CA VAL A 96 25.24 -38.56 22.79
C VAL A 96 26.32 -39.04 23.76
N GLY A 97 25.95 -39.46 24.96
CA GLY A 97 26.87 -39.95 26.00
C GLY A 97 27.60 -41.24 25.61
N VAL A 98 26.88 -42.20 25.00
CA VAL A 98 27.45 -43.45 24.49
C VAL A 98 28.40 -43.18 23.32
N LEU A 99 27.97 -42.41 22.33
CA LEU A 99 28.81 -42.10 21.16
C LEU A 99 30.04 -41.25 21.52
N GLN A 100 29.93 -40.39 22.53
CA GLN A 100 31.07 -39.63 23.05
C GLN A 100 32.06 -40.53 23.79
N SER A 101 31.58 -41.48 24.60
CA SER A 101 32.42 -42.49 25.27
C SER A 101 33.13 -43.41 24.25
N ALA A 102 32.43 -43.75 23.16
CA ALA A 102 32.96 -44.53 22.04
C ALA A 102 33.89 -43.73 21.10
N LYS A 103 34.05 -42.41 21.30
CA LYS A 103 34.81 -41.51 20.41
C LYS A 103 34.37 -41.58 18.94
N SER A 104 33.07 -41.75 18.69
CA SER A 104 32.51 -41.79 17.34
C SER A 104 32.70 -40.46 16.61
N LYS A 105 33.00 -40.51 15.30
CA LYS A 105 33.12 -39.31 14.44
C LYS A 105 31.79 -38.54 14.31
N SER A 106 30.66 -39.22 14.46
CA SER A 106 29.32 -38.64 14.35
C SER A 106 29.06 -37.52 15.37
N ILE A 107 29.77 -37.54 16.49
CA ILE A 107 29.65 -36.53 17.55
C ILE A 107 30.05 -35.13 17.09
N HIS A 108 30.99 -35.02 16.14
CA HIS A 108 31.43 -33.72 15.64
C HIS A 108 30.32 -33.02 14.87
N ARG A 109 29.64 -33.75 13.98
CA ARG A 109 28.48 -33.24 13.22
C ARG A 109 27.33 -32.89 14.15
N TRP A 110 27.05 -33.71 15.16
CA TRP A 110 26.01 -33.41 16.14
C TRP A 110 26.28 -32.12 16.91
N ARG A 111 27.52 -31.91 17.37
CA ARG A 111 27.90 -30.70 18.12
C ARG A 111 27.76 -29.42 17.27
N ASP A 112 28.14 -29.48 16.00
CA ASP A 112 27.94 -28.37 15.07
C ASP A 112 26.45 -28.03 14.91
N LEU A 113 25.62 -29.05 14.69
CA LEU A 113 24.17 -28.86 14.56
C LEU A 113 23.52 -28.35 15.85
N ASP A 114 23.91 -28.87 17.02
CA ASP A 114 23.42 -28.42 18.32
C ASP A 114 23.75 -26.93 18.57
N ALA A 115 24.98 -26.51 18.21
CA ALA A 115 25.38 -25.10 18.26
C ALA A 115 24.52 -24.23 17.31
N ARG A 116 24.32 -24.66 16.06
CA ARG A 116 23.48 -23.94 15.08
C ARG A 116 22.02 -23.84 15.51
N ILE A 117 21.46 -24.89 16.12
CA ILE A 117 20.09 -24.87 16.66
C ILE A 117 19.99 -23.88 17.82
N THR A 118 20.99 -23.89 18.71
CA THR A 118 21.03 -22.96 19.85
C THR A 118 21.09 -21.51 19.37
N ASP A 119 21.91 -21.22 18.36
CA ASP A 119 21.99 -19.90 17.74
C ASP A 119 20.66 -19.49 17.08
N ALA A 120 20.07 -20.36 16.26
CA ALA A 120 18.78 -20.11 15.61
C ALA A 120 17.62 -19.91 16.62
N ALA A 121 17.66 -20.60 17.77
CA ALA A 121 16.70 -20.41 18.86
C ALA A 121 16.88 -19.05 19.54
N ASN A 122 18.13 -18.64 19.80
CA ASN A 122 18.44 -17.33 20.38
C ASN A 122 18.04 -16.20 19.44
N GLU A 123 18.35 -16.32 18.15
CA GLU A 123 17.91 -15.41 17.11
C GLU A 123 16.38 -15.26 17.11
N ALA A 124 15.65 -16.39 17.05
CA ALA A 124 14.20 -16.35 16.98
C ALA A 124 13.60 -15.71 18.24
N LYS A 125 14.16 -16.00 19.42
CA LYS A 125 13.74 -15.41 20.69
C LYS A 125 13.99 -13.90 20.74
N ASP A 126 15.16 -13.43 20.30
CA ASP A 126 15.49 -12.00 20.25
C ASP A 126 14.57 -11.25 19.28
N ASN A 127 14.40 -11.78 18.08
CA ASN A 127 13.53 -11.18 17.06
C ASN A 127 12.07 -11.12 17.53
N VAL A 128 11.54 -12.19 18.14
CA VAL A 128 10.20 -12.15 18.74
C VAL A 128 10.12 -11.06 19.81
N ARG A 129 11.11 -10.96 20.71
CA ARG A 129 11.11 -9.95 21.78
C ARG A 129 10.99 -8.54 21.22
N TYR A 130 11.80 -8.19 20.21
CA TYR A 130 11.79 -6.86 19.61
C TYR A 130 10.53 -6.61 18.77
N LEU A 131 10.13 -7.55 17.91
CA LEU A 131 8.92 -7.40 17.10
C LEU A 131 7.65 -7.33 17.94
N TYR A 132 7.63 -8.00 19.10
CA TYR A 132 6.51 -7.90 20.04
C TYR A 132 6.32 -6.49 20.60
N THR A 133 7.40 -5.70 20.73
CA THR A 133 7.29 -4.27 21.10
C THR A 133 6.54 -3.45 20.05
N LEU A 134 6.46 -3.94 18.80
CA LEU A 134 5.75 -3.31 17.71
C LEU A 134 4.31 -3.81 17.52
N ASP A 135 3.92 -4.90 18.18
CA ASP A 135 2.64 -5.58 17.95
C ASP A 135 1.41 -4.67 18.18
N LYS A 136 1.53 -3.78 19.18
CA LYS A 136 0.51 -2.74 19.43
C LYS A 136 0.34 -1.81 18.22
N PHE A 137 1.45 -1.36 17.61
CA PHE A 137 1.40 -0.51 16.43
C PHE A 137 0.83 -1.27 15.22
N PHE A 138 1.16 -2.55 15.04
CA PHE A 138 0.61 -3.35 13.96
C PHE A 138 -0.92 -3.49 14.07
N SER A 139 -1.43 -3.67 15.28
CA SER A 139 -2.86 -3.68 15.55
C SER A 139 -3.52 -2.32 15.28
N THR A 140 -2.87 -1.22 15.66
CA THR A 140 -3.29 0.16 15.35
C THR A 140 -3.36 0.39 13.84
N LEU A 141 -2.36 -0.07 13.08
CA LEU A 141 -2.30 0.07 11.63
C LEU A 141 -3.47 -0.62 10.92
N ASP A 142 -3.94 -1.77 11.42
CA ASP A 142 -5.02 -2.52 10.78
C ASP A 142 -6.43 -2.03 11.16
N LYS A 143 -6.62 -1.49 12.37
CA LYS A 143 -7.96 -1.18 12.91
C LYS A 143 -8.37 0.28 12.83
N ASN A 144 -7.43 1.20 12.65
CA ASN A 144 -7.71 2.64 12.74
C ASN A 144 -7.80 3.33 11.37
N ASN A 145 -8.22 4.60 11.37
CA ASN A 145 -8.21 5.45 10.19
C ASN A 145 -6.81 6.07 9.93
N PRO A 146 -6.57 6.63 8.73
CA PRO A 146 -5.28 7.22 8.38
C PRO A 146 -4.79 8.32 9.34
N ASN A 147 -5.68 9.19 9.83
CA ASN A 147 -5.32 10.26 10.77
C ASN A 147 -4.78 9.71 12.10
N ALA A 148 -5.47 8.74 12.69
CA ALA A 148 -5.05 8.10 13.93
C ALA A 148 -3.74 7.30 13.76
N ILE A 149 -3.49 6.74 12.57
CA ILE A 149 -2.19 6.13 12.26
C ILE A 149 -1.11 7.22 12.25
N ALA A 150 -1.37 8.34 11.60
CA ALA A 150 -0.43 9.44 11.43
C ALA A 150 0.08 9.98 12.78
N GLU A 151 -0.81 10.14 13.76
CA GLU A 151 -0.48 10.52 15.13
C GLU A 151 0.50 9.54 15.83
N ASN A 152 0.48 8.27 15.45
CA ASN A 152 1.32 7.21 16.04
C ASN A 152 2.64 6.97 15.30
N ILE A 153 2.83 7.56 14.10
CA ILE A 153 4.06 7.43 13.30
C ILE A 153 5.32 7.84 14.08
N PRO A 154 5.36 8.94 14.84
CA PRO A 154 6.57 9.35 15.56
C PRO A 154 7.05 8.27 16.54
N SER A 155 6.11 7.68 17.27
CA SER A 155 6.37 6.61 18.23
C SER A 155 6.81 5.33 17.52
N LEU A 156 6.18 4.99 16.38
CA LEU A 156 6.57 3.84 15.57
C LEU A 156 8.00 3.99 15.01
N MET A 157 8.35 5.16 14.45
CA MET A 157 9.70 5.41 13.92
C MET A 157 10.76 5.29 15.01
N ASN A 158 10.49 5.85 16.20
CA ASN A 158 11.40 5.74 17.33
C ASN A 158 11.57 4.29 17.79
N ALA A 159 10.49 3.50 17.84
CA ALA A 159 10.56 2.09 18.20
C ALA A 159 11.41 1.29 17.20
N ILE A 160 11.22 1.52 15.89
CA ILE A 160 12.03 0.88 14.84
C ILE A 160 13.51 1.31 14.94
N ARG A 161 13.79 2.58 15.21
CA ARG A 161 15.16 3.09 15.45
C ARG A 161 15.83 2.34 16.60
N MET A 162 15.12 2.16 17.71
CA MET A 162 15.64 1.43 18.88
C MET A 162 15.93 -0.04 18.55
N ILE A 163 15.06 -0.70 17.78
CA ILE A 163 15.30 -2.08 17.33
C ILE A 163 16.55 -2.17 16.45
N HIS A 164 16.70 -1.26 15.48
CA HIS A 164 17.87 -1.22 14.59
C HIS A 164 19.18 -0.99 15.35
N SER A 165 19.14 -0.15 16.38
CA SER A 165 20.31 0.16 17.21
C SER A 165 20.68 -0.98 18.15
N ILE A 166 19.71 -1.59 18.83
CA ILE A 166 19.96 -2.48 19.98
C ILE A 166 19.87 -3.96 19.62
N SER A 167 18.97 -4.36 18.71
CA SER A 167 18.78 -5.78 18.41
C SER A 167 20.08 -6.39 17.90
N GLN A 168 20.38 -7.62 18.33
CA GLN A 168 21.55 -8.34 17.89
C GLN A 168 21.31 -9.00 16.53
N TYR A 169 20.10 -9.53 16.32
CA TYR A 169 19.78 -10.33 15.14
C TYR A 169 18.83 -9.63 14.16
N TYR A 170 17.98 -8.70 14.60
CA TYR A 170 17.02 -7.98 13.74
C TYR A 170 17.54 -6.62 13.26
N ASN A 171 18.86 -6.41 13.19
CA ASN A 171 19.44 -5.08 12.91
C ASN A 171 19.94 -4.89 11.47
N SER A 172 19.84 -5.89 10.60
CA SER A 172 20.31 -5.77 9.21
C SER A 172 19.43 -4.79 8.41
N SER A 173 20.03 -4.08 7.45
CA SER A 173 19.30 -3.21 6.53
C SER A 173 18.21 -3.93 5.73
N GLU A 174 18.42 -5.20 5.40
CA GLU A 174 17.44 -6.03 4.68
C GLU A 174 16.17 -6.29 5.52
N ARG A 175 16.32 -6.75 6.77
CA ARG A 175 15.21 -6.98 7.70
C ARG A 175 14.44 -5.69 8.01
N MET A 176 15.16 -4.57 8.16
CA MET A 176 14.56 -3.25 8.37
C MET A 176 13.76 -2.81 7.15
N THR A 177 14.34 -2.91 5.96
CA THR A 177 13.66 -2.57 4.71
C THR A 177 12.40 -3.43 4.52
N SER A 178 12.51 -4.75 4.74
CA SER A 178 11.37 -5.67 4.66
C SER A 178 10.25 -5.31 5.66
N LEU A 179 10.60 -4.98 6.90
CA LEU A 179 9.63 -4.53 7.90
C LEU A 179 8.92 -3.24 7.45
N PHE A 180 9.66 -2.25 6.96
CA PHE A 180 9.09 -1.01 6.46
C PHE A 180 8.15 -1.24 5.27
N VAL A 181 8.55 -2.06 4.30
CA VAL A 181 7.69 -2.44 3.16
C VAL A 181 6.36 -3.04 3.64
N LYS A 182 6.40 -3.93 4.64
CA LYS A 182 5.18 -4.53 5.21
C LYS A 182 4.31 -3.50 5.94
N ILE A 183 4.91 -2.57 6.68
CA ILE A 183 4.20 -1.45 7.30
C ILE A 183 3.51 -0.59 6.23
N THR A 184 4.22 -0.24 5.16
CA THR A 184 3.67 0.52 4.03
C THR A 184 2.50 -0.21 3.37
N ASN A 185 2.64 -1.52 3.11
CA ASN A 185 1.56 -2.35 2.56
C ASN A 185 0.31 -2.29 3.44
N GLN A 186 0.48 -2.40 4.76
CA GLN A 186 -0.64 -2.31 5.71
C GLN A 186 -1.27 -0.92 5.70
N MET A 187 -0.47 0.16 5.67
CA MET A 187 -0.99 1.54 5.57
C MET A 187 -1.83 1.73 4.30
N ILE A 188 -1.35 1.25 3.14
CA ILE A 188 -2.10 1.31 1.88
C ILE A 188 -3.42 0.52 1.99
N ASN A 189 -3.39 -0.69 2.54
CA ASN A 189 -4.59 -1.51 2.72
C ASN A 189 -5.62 -0.83 3.64
N THR A 190 -5.16 -0.18 4.70
CA THR A 190 -6.01 0.59 5.61
C THR A 190 -6.59 1.83 4.91
N CYS A 191 -5.79 2.58 4.15
CA CYS A 191 -6.29 3.68 3.32
C CYS A 191 -7.35 3.20 2.31
N LYS A 192 -7.11 2.08 1.61
CA LYS A 192 -8.09 1.50 0.68
C LYS A 192 -9.41 1.17 1.37
N ARG A 193 -9.36 0.55 2.56
CA ARG A 193 -10.54 0.22 3.36
C ARG A 193 -11.28 1.47 3.83
N TYR A 194 -10.54 2.47 4.30
CA TYR A 194 -11.07 3.74 4.77
C TYR A 194 -11.74 4.53 3.65
N ILE A 195 -11.08 4.66 2.49
CA ILE A 195 -11.62 5.33 1.31
C ILE A 195 -12.91 4.66 0.83
N LYS A 196 -12.97 3.33 0.81
CA LYS A 196 -14.18 2.61 0.40
C LYS A 196 -15.36 2.83 1.37
N ASN A 197 -15.10 3.15 2.63
CA ASN A 197 -16.11 3.43 3.66
C ASN A 197 -17.29 2.43 3.71
N GLY A 198 -17.03 1.15 3.45
CA GLY A 198 -18.05 0.09 3.39
C GLY A 198 -18.90 0.05 2.10
N CYS A 199 -18.70 0.97 1.16
CA CYS A 199 -19.35 0.95 -0.14
C CYS A 199 -18.70 -0.06 -1.09
N THR A 200 -19.53 -0.66 -1.96
CA THR A 200 -19.07 -1.62 -2.97
C THR A 200 -18.45 -0.93 -4.19
N ARG A 201 -18.99 0.24 -4.59
CA ARG A 201 -18.46 1.05 -5.67
C ARG A 201 -17.93 2.37 -5.14
N LEU A 202 -16.77 2.77 -5.64
CA LEU A 202 -16.10 4.01 -5.23
C LEU A 202 -16.96 5.25 -5.53
N TRP A 203 -17.66 5.25 -6.67
CA TRP A 203 -18.46 6.37 -7.16
C TRP A 203 -19.80 6.56 -6.42
N ASP A 204 -20.19 5.61 -5.56
CA ASP A 204 -21.42 5.72 -4.76
C ASP A 204 -21.19 6.54 -3.47
N ILE A 205 -19.93 6.82 -3.14
CA ILE A 205 -19.52 7.61 -1.98
C ILE A 205 -19.75 9.10 -2.28
N PRO A 206 -20.33 9.88 -1.35
CA PRO A 206 -20.43 11.32 -1.51
C PRO A 206 -19.08 11.95 -1.84
N LYS A 207 -19.04 12.86 -2.82
CA LYS A 207 -17.78 13.44 -3.31
C LYS A 207 -16.95 14.07 -2.18
N GLN A 208 -17.58 14.86 -1.31
CA GLN A 208 -16.86 15.55 -0.24
C GLN A 208 -16.18 14.55 0.71
N ASP A 209 -16.88 13.49 1.09
CA ASP A 209 -16.32 12.42 1.92
C ASP A 209 -15.19 11.69 1.20
N LEU A 210 -15.37 11.34 -0.08
CA LEU A 210 -14.37 10.66 -0.87
C LEU A 210 -13.08 11.49 -1.03
N ILE A 211 -13.21 12.78 -1.35
CA ILE A 211 -12.07 13.70 -1.44
C ILE A 211 -11.39 13.85 -0.08
N SER A 212 -12.16 14.01 1.00
CA SER A 212 -11.64 14.11 2.36
C SER A 212 -10.82 12.85 2.72
N HIS A 213 -11.39 11.66 2.56
CA HIS A 213 -10.71 10.40 2.86
C HIS A 213 -9.44 10.20 2.01
N ILE A 214 -9.46 10.64 0.75
CA ILE A 214 -8.27 10.63 -0.11
C ILE A 214 -7.20 11.59 0.43
N GLN A 215 -7.57 12.82 0.80
CA GLN A 215 -6.64 13.82 1.32
C GLN A 215 -5.98 13.34 2.62
N GLU A 216 -6.74 12.75 3.54
CA GLU A 216 -6.23 12.17 4.78
C GLU A 216 -5.29 10.99 4.51
N SER A 217 -5.62 10.13 3.54
CA SER A 217 -4.75 9.03 3.11
C SER A 217 -3.44 9.51 2.49
N LYS A 218 -3.47 10.59 1.71
CA LYS A 218 -2.26 11.22 1.17
C LYS A 218 -1.43 11.88 2.28
N LYS A 219 -2.08 12.56 3.22
CA LYS A 219 -1.43 13.16 4.39
C LYS A 219 -0.67 12.12 5.21
N LEU A 220 -1.25 10.92 5.39
CA LEU A 220 -0.57 9.80 6.04
C LEU A 220 0.77 9.46 5.38
N ASN A 221 0.82 9.37 4.05
CA ASN A 221 2.07 9.10 3.32
C ASN A 221 3.10 10.23 3.53
N THR A 222 2.66 11.49 3.42
CA THR A 222 3.52 12.66 3.63
C THR A 222 4.12 12.67 5.03
N GLU A 223 3.31 12.44 6.07
CA GLU A 223 3.81 12.40 7.45
C GLU A 223 4.73 11.20 7.69
N TYR A 224 4.41 10.04 7.12
CA TYR A 224 5.25 8.86 7.18
C TYR A 224 6.66 9.10 6.63
N GLN A 225 6.76 9.66 5.42
CA GLN A 225 8.05 10.03 4.82
C GLN A 225 8.76 11.12 5.62
N ALA A 226 8.04 12.16 6.04
CA ALA A 226 8.62 13.26 6.82
C ALA A 226 9.26 12.78 8.13
N TYR A 227 8.58 11.90 8.88
CA TYR A 227 9.13 11.35 10.12
C TYR A 227 10.27 10.36 9.87
N PHE A 228 10.23 9.59 8.78
CA PHE A 228 11.35 8.75 8.38
C PHE A 228 12.60 9.61 8.09
N HIS A 229 12.48 10.64 7.26
CA HIS A 229 13.59 11.55 6.94
C HIS A 229 14.08 12.32 8.17
N LYS A 230 13.17 12.76 9.04
CA LYS A 230 13.53 13.40 10.32
C LYS A 230 14.36 12.47 11.21
N THR A 231 13.99 11.19 11.27
CA THR A 231 14.72 10.19 12.05
C THR A 231 16.08 9.90 11.42
N LYS A 232 16.13 9.77 10.09
CA LYS A 232 17.38 9.60 9.33
C LYS A 232 18.34 10.78 9.51
N GLY A 233 17.84 12.03 9.47
CA GLY A 233 18.66 13.24 9.70
C GLY A 233 19.26 13.27 11.11
N LYS A 234 18.48 12.96 12.15
CA LYS A 234 19.00 12.84 13.53
C LYS A 234 20.10 11.79 13.68
N LEU A 235 19.98 10.67 12.96
CA LEU A 235 21.01 9.63 12.96
C LEU A 235 22.30 10.13 12.32
N GLN A 236 22.22 10.94 11.26
CA GLN A 236 23.40 11.50 10.61
C GLN A 236 24.18 12.48 11.50
N GLU A 237 23.49 13.18 12.40
CA GLU A 237 24.13 14.06 13.41
C GLU A 237 24.90 13.25 14.47
N SER A 238 24.56 11.98 14.67
CA SER A 238 25.15 11.11 15.69
C SER A 238 26.00 10.01 15.06
N ALA A 239 27.29 10.28 14.86
CA ALA A 239 28.22 9.34 14.21
C ALA A 239 28.34 7.96 14.91
N ASN A 240 28.02 7.89 16.21
CA ASN A 240 28.06 6.65 16.99
C ASN A 240 26.80 5.78 16.83
N GLU A 241 25.73 6.28 16.20
CA GLU A 241 24.51 5.51 15.95
C GLU A 241 24.52 4.86 14.56
N ARG A 242 23.83 3.72 14.44
CA ARG A 242 23.68 3.00 13.15
C ARG A 242 22.81 3.80 12.18
N GLN A 243 23.36 4.10 11.02
CA GLN A 243 22.72 4.92 9.99
C GLN A 243 21.61 4.17 9.25
N TRP A 244 20.54 4.90 8.89
CA TRP A 244 19.44 4.38 8.08
C TRP A 244 19.77 4.47 6.59
N ASN A 245 20.55 3.50 6.12
CA ASN A 245 20.90 3.32 4.71
C ASN A 245 19.93 2.35 4.03
N PHE A 246 18.62 2.63 4.15
CA PHE A 246 17.57 1.82 3.55
C PHE A 246 17.15 2.40 2.20
N SER A 247 16.72 1.54 1.27
CA SER A 247 16.23 2.00 -0.03
C SER A 247 14.80 2.52 0.09
N GLU A 248 14.68 3.84 0.05
CA GLU A 248 13.42 4.57 0.15
C GLU A 248 12.45 4.21 -0.99
N ASN A 249 12.96 3.89 -2.18
CA ASN A 249 12.13 3.46 -3.31
C ASN A 249 11.35 2.17 -3.02
N TYR A 250 11.96 1.21 -2.32
CA TYR A 250 11.25 -0.01 -1.93
C TYR A 250 10.21 0.26 -0.85
N ILE A 251 10.52 1.16 0.09
CA ILE A 251 9.64 1.50 1.21
C ILE A 251 8.44 2.31 0.73
N PHE A 252 8.67 3.46 0.09
CA PHE A 252 7.62 4.44 -0.22
C PHE A 252 7.04 4.32 -1.62
N GLY A 253 7.75 3.72 -2.58
CA GLY A 253 7.37 3.74 -3.99
C GLY A 253 5.97 3.17 -4.27
N LYS A 254 5.55 2.13 -3.54
CA LYS A 254 4.18 1.58 -3.62
C LYS A 254 3.14 2.60 -3.12
N PHE A 255 3.42 3.30 -2.01
CA PHE A 255 2.52 4.31 -1.46
C PHE A 255 2.46 5.54 -2.37
N ASP A 256 3.59 5.99 -2.93
CA ASP A 256 3.61 7.12 -3.87
C ASP A 256 2.81 6.81 -5.13
N THR A 257 2.94 5.59 -5.66
CA THR A 257 2.14 5.12 -6.80
C THR A 257 0.65 5.10 -6.46
N PHE A 258 0.30 4.66 -5.25
CA PHE A 258 -1.07 4.74 -4.75
C PHE A 258 -1.57 6.19 -4.64
N CYS A 259 -0.79 7.12 -4.10
CA CYS A 259 -1.15 8.54 -4.03
C CYS A 259 -1.39 9.15 -5.43
N LYS A 260 -0.54 8.83 -6.42
CA LYS A 260 -0.76 9.26 -7.82
C LYS A 260 -2.06 8.71 -8.40
N ARG A 261 -2.42 7.46 -8.07
CA ARG A 261 -3.71 6.88 -8.44
C ARG A 261 -4.87 7.64 -7.81
N LEU A 262 -4.76 8.01 -6.54
CA LEU A 262 -5.78 8.81 -5.85
C LEU A 262 -5.95 10.20 -6.48
N ASP A 263 -4.87 10.85 -6.91
CA ASP A 263 -4.93 12.14 -7.60
C ASP A 263 -5.73 12.07 -8.91
N ARG A 264 -5.54 11.00 -9.68
CA ARG A 264 -6.32 10.75 -10.90
C ARG A 264 -7.81 10.53 -10.62
N ILE A 265 -8.14 9.84 -9.53
CA ILE A 265 -9.54 9.65 -9.10
C ILE A 265 -10.17 11.00 -8.73
N VAL A 266 -9.46 11.85 -7.99
CA VAL A 266 -9.93 13.20 -7.64
C VAL A 266 -10.13 14.05 -8.90
N ASP A 267 -9.21 13.98 -9.87
CA ASP A 267 -9.36 14.68 -11.15
C ASP A 267 -10.63 14.24 -11.91
N VAL A 268 -10.92 12.94 -11.95
CA VAL A 268 -12.17 12.42 -12.54
C VAL A 268 -13.40 12.97 -11.81
N LEU A 269 -13.42 12.94 -10.47
CA LEU A 269 -14.54 13.48 -9.68
C LEU A 269 -14.78 14.96 -9.96
N ASN A 270 -13.71 15.75 -9.94
CA ASN A 270 -13.79 17.19 -10.18
C ASN A 270 -14.23 17.50 -11.60
N THR A 271 -13.76 16.73 -12.59
CA THR A 271 -14.18 16.87 -14.00
C THR A 271 -15.66 16.54 -14.21
N ILE A 272 -16.17 15.48 -13.56
CA ILE A 272 -17.59 15.10 -13.66
C ILE A 272 -18.48 16.18 -13.03
N GLU A 273 -18.07 16.75 -11.90
CA GLU A 273 -18.85 17.82 -11.26
C GLU A 273 -18.83 19.10 -12.07
N SER A 274 -17.67 19.51 -12.56
CA SER A 274 -17.50 20.75 -13.30
C SER A 274 -18.24 20.76 -14.64
N LEU A 275 -18.55 19.57 -15.18
CA LEU A 275 -19.36 19.36 -16.38
C LEU A 275 -20.80 18.89 -16.08
N SER A 276 -21.21 18.79 -14.81
CA SER A 276 -22.53 18.30 -14.43
C SER A 276 -23.65 19.20 -14.95
N GLY A 277 -23.43 20.52 -14.96
CA GLY A 277 -24.37 21.52 -15.48
C GLY A 277 -24.69 21.35 -16.97
N LEU A 278 -23.82 20.68 -17.74
CA LEU A 278 -24.01 20.50 -19.19
C LEU A 278 -25.33 19.80 -19.53
N GLN A 279 -25.79 18.91 -18.65
CA GLN A 279 -27.04 18.17 -18.84
C GLN A 279 -28.29 19.03 -18.62
N ASN A 280 -28.17 20.17 -17.95
CA ASN A 280 -29.27 21.06 -17.64
C ASN A 280 -29.48 22.14 -18.71
N ILE A 281 -28.50 22.30 -19.61
CA ILE A 281 -28.53 23.31 -20.67
C ILE A 281 -29.51 22.88 -21.75
N ARG A 282 -30.57 23.68 -21.95
CA ARG A 282 -31.57 23.48 -23.00
C ARG A 282 -31.25 24.40 -24.18
N VAL A 283 -30.58 23.83 -25.19
CA VAL A 283 -30.26 24.48 -26.47
C VAL A 283 -30.31 23.44 -27.58
N GLU A 284 -31.04 23.75 -28.65
CA GLU A 284 -31.15 22.90 -29.83
C GLU A 284 -29.77 22.60 -30.45
N GLY A 285 -29.48 21.32 -30.68
CA GLY A 285 -28.24 20.85 -31.30
C GLY A 285 -27.13 20.52 -30.29
N LEU A 286 -27.36 20.75 -29.00
CA LEU A 286 -26.42 20.39 -27.92
C LEU A 286 -26.55 18.91 -27.53
N GLU A 287 -27.69 18.28 -27.82
CA GLU A 287 -28.03 16.90 -27.43
C GLU A 287 -26.94 15.87 -27.77
N PRO A 288 -26.30 15.87 -28.97
CA PRO A 288 -25.25 14.91 -29.28
C PRO A 288 -24.04 15.01 -28.36
N ILE A 289 -23.68 16.22 -27.94
CA ILE A 289 -22.55 16.49 -27.03
C ILE A 289 -22.90 16.00 -25.62
N VAL A 290 -24.12 16.27 -25.15
CA VAL A 290 -24.60 15.78 -23.85
C VAL A 290 -24.66 14.25 -23.80
N LEU A 291 -25.14 13.60 -24.87
CA LEU A 291 -25.18 12.14 -24.97
C LEU A 291 -23.77 11.52 -24.95
N LYS A 292 -22.83 12.13 -25.68
CA LYS A 292 -21.42 11.70 -25.66
C LYS A 292 -20.82 11.84 -24.25
N TYR A 293 -21.05 12.97 -23.58
CA TYR A 293 -20.63 13.18 -22.20
C TYR A 293 -21.18 12.11 -21.25
N ARG A 294 -22.49 11.84 -21.29
CA ARG A 294 -23.11 10.78 -20.48
C ARG A 294 -22.47 9.43 -20.75
N SER A 295 -22.23 9.07 -22.01
CA SER A 295 -21.57 7.81 -22.36
C SER A 295 -20.16 7.69 -21.78
N VAL A 296 -19.38 8.79 -21.77
CA VAL A 296 -18.01 8.80 -21.23
C VAL A 296 -18.03 8.63 -19.70
N VAL A 297 -18.92 9.36 -19.02
CA VAL A 297 -19.10 9.23 -17.55
C VAL A 297 -19.58 7.82 -17.17
N ASP A 298 -20.52 7.27 -17.92
CA ASP A 298 -21.00 5.90 -17.71
C ASP A 298 -19.90 4.86 -17.91
N ALA A 299 -19.04 5.04 -18.92
CA ALA A 299 -17.96 4.11 -19.21
C ALA A 299 -16.97 3.98 -18.05
N ILE A 300 -16.59 5.09 -17.40
CA ILE A 300 -15.68 5.08 -16.24
C ILE A 300 -16.39 4.62 -14.96
N LYS A 301 -17.68 4.95 -14.79
CA LYS A 301 -18.45 4.55 -13.60
C LYS A 301 -18.84 3.08 -13.57
N LYS A 302 -18.99 2.43 -14.73
CA LYS A 302 -19.39 1.02 -14.86
C LYS A 302 -18.23 0.02 -14.79
N LYS A 303 -16.99 0.48 -14.61
CA LYS A 303 -15.82 -0.40 -14.47
C LYS A 303 -15.98 -1.31 -13.25
N SER A 304 -15.72 -2.60 -13.44
CA SER A 304 -15.96 -3.65 -12.43
C SER A 304 -14.74 -4.00 -11.59
N TYR A 305 -13.54 -3.56 -11.98
CA TYR A 305 -12.31 -3.81 -11.24
C TYR A 305 -12.11 -2.78 -10.11
N ASP A 306 -11.21 -3.07 -9.17
CA ASP A 306 -10.89 -2.16 -8.06
C ASP A 306 -10.07 -0.94 -8.54
N LEU A 307 -10.72 0.21 -8.64
CA LEU A 307 -10.09 1.47 -9.08
C LEU A 307 -8.92 1.91 -8.17
N LEU A 308 -8.96 1.51 -6.90
CA LEU A 308 -7.92 1.81 -5.92
C LEU A 308 -6.70 0.88 -6.05
N ASP A 309 -6.74 -0.16 -6.89
CA ASP A 309 -5.59 -1.04 -7.08
C ASP A 309 -4.53 -0.40 -7.97
N HIS A 310 -3.58 0.29 -7.32
CA HIS A 310 -2.44 0.94 -7.94
C HIS A 310 -1.47 -0.01 -8.66
N ARG A 311 -1.60 -1.33 -8.45
CA ARG A 311 -0.75 -2.35 -9.09
C ARG A 311 -1.20 -2.67 -10.53
N LYS A 312 -2.41 -2.28 -10.91
CA LYS A 312 -3.03 -2.62 -12.18
C LYS A 312 -3.07 -1.39 -13.11
N PRO A 313 -2.58 -1.50 -14.36
CA PRO A 313 -2.55 -0.36 -15.30
C PRO A 313 -3.93 -0.03 -15.88
N ASP A 314 -4.92 -0.90 -15.70
CA ASP A 314 -6.26 -0.81 -16.30
C ASP A 314 -6.92 0.56 -16.07
N PHE A 315 -6.91 1.07 -14.83
CA PHE A 315 -7.44 2.40 -14.53
C PHE A 315 -6.66 3.52 -15.19
N ASP A 316 -5.34 3.40 -15.32
CA ASP A 316 -4.54 4.47 -15.88
C ASP A 316 -4.80 4.63 -17.38
N ASN A 317 -5.02 3.50 -18.08
CA ASN A 317 -5.48 3.50 -19.46
C ASN A 317 -6.88 4.12 -19.59
N ASP A 318 -7.83 3.70 -18.74
CA ASP A 318 -9.19 4.22 -18.74
C ASP A 318 -9.26 5.71 -18.36
N TYR A 319 -8.38 6.16 -17.46
CA TYR A 319 -8.24 7.57 -17.09
C TYR A 319 -7.73 8.41 -18.26
N ASN A 320 -6.71 7.93 -18.97
CA ASN A 320 -6.18 8.65 -20.14
C ASN A 320 -7.23 8.75 -21.25
N GLU A 321 -7.95 7.66 -21.53
CA GLU A 321 -9.06 7.67 -22.48
C GLU A 321 -10.17 8.64 -22.04
N PHE A 322 -10.54 8.62 -20.76
CA PHE A 322 -11.49 9.59 -20.19
C PHE A 322 -11.03 11.03 -20.45
N LYS A 323 -9.77 11.38 -20.18
CA LYS A 323 -9.24 12.72 -20.43
C LYS A 323 -9.32 13.11 -21.90
N SER A 324 -8.90 12.24 -22.81
CA SER A 324 -8.98 12.50 -24.25
C SER A 324 -10.42 12.70 -24.74
N GLN A 325 -11.38 11.91 -24.23
CA GLN A 325 -12.79 12.10 -24.58
C GLN A 325 -13.38 13.38 -24.00
N ILE A 326 -12.96 13.80 -22.79
CA ILE A 326 -13.35 15.09 -22.21
C ILE A 326 -12.79 16.26 -23.03
N GLU A 327 -11.53 16.22 -23.44
CA GLU A 327 -10.91 17.24 -24.30
C GLU A 327 -11.63 17.35 -25.66
N TYR A 328 -12.03 16.21 -26.23
CA TYR A 328 -12.86 16.18 -27.43
C TYR A 328 -14.22 16.87 -27.19
N ILE A 329 -14.91 16.55 -26.09
CA ILE A 329 -16.20 17.19 -25.72
C ILE A 329 -16.03 18.70 -25.56
N GLN A 330 -14.98 19.16 -24.88
CA GLN A 330 -14.69 20.59 -24.72
C GLN A 330 -14.48 21.28 -26.07
N SER A 331 -13.77 20.63 -27.00
CA SER A 331 -13.55 21.14 -28.36
C SER A 331 -14.87 21.22 -29.15
N GLN A 332 -15.73 20.21 -29.04
CA GLN A 332 -17.05 20.23 -29.68
C GLN A 332 -17.96 21.32 -29.09
N LEU A 333 -17.90 21.54 -27.77
CA LEU A 333 -18.63 22.64 -27.11
C LEU A 333 -18.17 24.01 -27.63
N GLN A 334 -16.85 24.21 -27.75
CA GLN A 334 -16.31 25.45 -28.31
C GLN A 334 -16.81 25.68 -29.74
N LEU A 335 -16.72 24.66 -30.61
CA LEU A 335 -17.21 24.74 -31.99
C LEU A 335 -18.72 25.02 -32.07
N PHE A 336 -19.50 24.41 -31.17
CA PHE A 336 -20.94 24.63 -31.08
C PHE A 336 -21.25 26.09 -30.73
N ILE A 337 -20.59 26.63 -29.70
CA ILE A 337 -20.73 28.04 -29.29
C ILE A 337 -20.30 28.98 -30.42
N ASP A 338 -19.17 28.70 -31.08
CA ASP A 338 -18.70 29.46 -32.22
C ASP A 338 -19.73 29.49 -33.36
N SER A 339 -20.37 28.37 -33.65
CA SER A 339 -21.40 28.27 -34.69
C SER A 339 -22.64 29.11 -34.37
N TRP A 340 -23.02 29.18 -33.09
CA TRP A 340 -24.14 29.98 -32.62
C TRP A 340 -23.87 31.49 -32.82
N PHE A 341 -22.64 31.94 -32.53
CA PHE A 341 -22.20 33.32 -32.75
C PHE A 341 -21.91 33.70 -34.21
N ARG A 342 -21.99 32.75 -35.14
CA ARG A 342 -21.99 33.04 -36.59
C ARG A 342 -23.38 33.44 -37.09
N LYS A 343 -24.45 33.04 -36.41
CA LYS A 343 -25.82 33.42 -36.75
C LYS A 343 -26.10 34.87 -36.33
N SER A 344 -27.03 35.52 -37.03
CA SER A 344 -27.46 36.90 -36.74
C SER A 344 -28.53 36.92 -35.64
N TYR A 345 -28.10 36.90 -34.38
CA TYR A 345 -28.97 37.07 -33.21
C TYR A 345 -28.87 38.50 -32.66
N THR A 346 -29.90 38.94 -31.93
CA THR A 346 -29.84 40.21 -31.18
C THR A 346 -28.84 40.12 -30.04
N VAL A 347 -28.41 41.27 -29.52
CA VAL A 347 -27.51 41.33 -28.36
C VAL A 347 -28.13 40.62 -27.15
N GLU A 348 -29.42 40.83 -26.90
CA GLU A 348 -30.17 40.19 -25.82
C GLU A 348 -30.17 38.65 -25.93
N GLN A 349 -30.48 38.12 -27.12
CA GLN A 349 -30.48 36.67 -27.36
C GLN A 349 -29.10 36.04 -27.16
N SER A 350 -28.06 36.75 -27.59
CA SER A 350 -26.67 36.31 -27.46
C SER A 350 -26.19 36.32 -26.00
N LEU A 351 -26.60 37.32 -25.22
CA LEU A 351 -26.34 37.38 -23.77
C LEU A 351 -27.06 36.26 -23.01
N LEU A 352 -28.36 36.06 -23.28
CA LEU A 352 -29.14 34.98 -22.69
C LEU A 352 -28.54 33.60 -23.02
N PHE A 353 -27.99 33.44 -24.22
CA PHE A 353 -27.29 32.22 -24.61
C PHE A 353 -25.99 32.02 -23.81
N LEU A 354 -25.13 33.03 -23.71
CA LEU A 354 -23.87 32.94 -22.95
C LEU A 354 -24.12 32.62 -21.47
N ASN A 355 -25.14 33.25 -20.89
CA ASN A 355 -25.48 33.03 -19.49
C ASN A 355 -25.82 31.55 -19.19
N LYS A 356 -26.32 30.79 -20.17
CA LYS A 356 -26.58 29.35 -20.00
C LYS A 356 -25.30 28.50 -19.84
N PHE A 357 -24.15 29.00 -20.26
CA PHE A 357 -22.86 28.29 -20.18
C PHE A 357 -21.95 28.87 -19.10
N GLN A 358 -22.35 29.95 -18.43
CA GLN A 358 -21.55 30.63 -17.41
C GLN A 358 -21.32 29.76 -16.16
N ASP A 359 -22.30 28.91 -15.83
CA ASP A 359 -22.23 27.98 -14.69
C ASP A 359 -21.33 26.75 -14.95
N LEU A 360 -20.75 26.62 -16.15
CA LEU A 360 -19.81 25.55 -16.49
C LEU A 360 -18.38 25.95 -16.12
N GLU A 361 -18.06 25.93 -14.82
CA GLU A 361 -16.70 26.24 -14.30
C GLU A 361 -15.60 25.32 -14.90
N GLY A 362 -15.97 24.14 -15.39
CA GLY A 362 -15.05 23.12 -15.92
C GLY A 362 -14.67 23.22 -17.38
N VAL A 363 -15.34 24.08 -18.15
CA VAL A 363 -15.05 24.22 -19.58
C VAL A 363 -14.26 25.50 -19.76
N LYS A 364 -13.02 25.39 -20.24
CA LYS A 364 -12.24 26.52 -20.72
C LYS A 364 -12.84 27.00 -22.05
N ILE A 365 -14.02 27.60 -21.99
CA ILE A 365 -14.66 28.21 -23.15
C ILE A 365 -14.02 29.58 -23.32
N ASP A 366 -13.42 29.81 -24.47
CA ASP A 366 -12.95 31.15 -24.81
C ASP A 366 -14.14 31.99 -25.26
N PHE A 367 -14.61 32.84 -24.36
CA PHE A 367 -15.66 33.81 -24.62
C PHE A 367 -15.10 35.18 -25.05
N GLY A 368 -13.78 35.41 -25.01
CA GLY A 368 -13.18 36.74 -25.20
C GLY A 368 -13.62 37.39 -26.51
N ASP A 369 -13.38 36.71 -27.62
CA ASP A 369 -13.80 37.15 -28.95
C ASP A 369 -15.32 37.29 -29.08
N LYS A 370 -16.09 36.52 -28.31
CA LYS A 370 -17.56 36.56 -28.35
C LYS A 370 -18.11 37.79 -27.64
N PHE A 371 -17.54 38.15 -26.49
CA PHE A 371 -17.86 39.39 -25.81
C PHE A 371 -17.47 40.61 -26.65
N SER A 372 -16.31 40.58 -27.32
CA SER A 372 -15.92 41.67 -28.24
C SER A 372 -16.93 41.83 -29.39
N LYS A 373 -17.35 40.72 -30.01
CA LYS A 373 -18.36 40.76 -31.09
C LYS A 373 -19.72 41.23 -30.60
N LEU A 374 -20.11 40.82 -29.39
CA LEU A 374 -21.33 41.25 -28.73
C LEU A 374 -21.33 42.77 -28.49
N LEU A 375 -20.24 43.32 -27.96
CA LEU A 375 -20.08 44.76 -27.73
C LEU A 375 -20.15 45.56 -29.03
N GLN A 376 -19.57 45.06 -30.12
CA GLN A 376 -19.69 45.70 -31.43
C GLN A 376 -21.14 45.73 -31.93
N ASN A 377 -21.88 44.63 -31.77
CA ASN A 377 -23.30 44.59 -32.14
C ASN A 377 -24.14 45.53 -31.26
N PHE A 378 -23.85 45.61 -29.96
CA PHE A 378 -24.50 46.54 -29.05
C PHE A 378 -24.24 48.00 -29.42
N SER A 379 -23.01 48.35 -29.80
CA SER A 379 -22.70 49.70 -30.31
C SER A 379 -23.52 50.04 -31.55
N LYS A 380 -23.70 49.10 -32.48
CA LYS A 380 -24.53 49.30 -33.68
C LYS A 380 -26.01 49.47 -33.36
N GLU A 381 -26.54 48.69 -32.41
CA GLU A 381 -27.92 48.85 -31.91
C GLU A 381 -28.10 50.23 -31.25
N LEU A 382 -27.17 50.66 -30.40
CA LEU A 382 -27.17 52.01 -29.78
C LEU A 382 -27.15 53.14 -30.82
N ASP A 383 -26.28 53.04 -31.83
CA ASP A 383 -26.23 54.02 -32.92
C ASP A 383 -27.54 54.07 -33.71
N SER A 384 -28.20 52.93 -33.87
CA SER A 384 -29.50 52.84 -34.55
C SER A 384 -30.59 53.51 -33.72
N VAL A 385 -30.64 53.24 -32.41
CA VAL A 385 -31.57 53.91 -31.47
C VAL A 385 -31.33 55.41 -31.44
N ARG A 386 -30.07 55.86 -31.41
CA ARG A 386 -29.70 57.28 -31.48
C ARG A 386 -30.22 57.94 -32.76
N LYS A 387 -30.07 57.29 -33.92
CA LYS A 387 -30.59 57.80 -35.21
C LYS A 387 -32.11 57.90 -35.21
N ILE A 388 -32.81 56.93 -34.63
CA ILE A 388 -34.28 56.95 -34.51
C ILE A 388 -34.72 58.13 -33.63
N TYR A 389 -34.07 58.30 -32.48
CA TYR A 389 -34.33 59.41 -31.56
C TYR A 389 -34.15 60.76 -32.24
N GLU A 390 -32.99 61.02 -32.87
CA GLU A 390 -32.74 62.31 -33.54
C GLU A 390 -33.73 62.59 -34.68
N LYS A 391 -34.15 61.56 -35.41
CA LYS A 391 -35.09 61.71 -36.52
C LYS A 391 -36.50 62.07 -36.05
N ASN A 392 -36.95 61.51 -34.93
CA ASN A 392 -38.34 61.58 -34.50
C ASN A 392 -38.56 62.44 -33.23
N LYS A 393 -37.54 63.16 -32.75
CA LYS A 393 -37.63 63.91 -31.48
C LYS A 393 -38.68 65.02 -31.47
N GLU A 394 -38.95 65.64 -32.62
CA GLU A 394 -39.93 66.74 -32.75
C GLU A 394 -41.36 66.23 -33.00
N ASP A 395 -41.51 65.04 -33.59
CA ASP A 395 -42.81 64.41 -33.89
C ASP A 395 -42.72 62.88 -33.72
N PRO A 396 -42.74 62.38 -32.47
CA PRO A 396 -42.61 60.97 -32.21
C PRO A 396 -43.88 60.23 -32.63
N PRO A 397 -43.77 59.09 -33.35
CA PRO A 397 -44.93 58.30 -33.71
C PRO A 397 -45.64 57.80 -32.44
N LEU A 398 -46.88 58.24 -32.24
CA LEU A 398 -47.73 57.83 -31.12
C LEU A 398 -48.39 56.48 -31.42
N SER A 399 -48.49 55.62 -30.42
CA SER A 399 -49.23 54.35 -30.55
C SER A 399 -50.70 54.63 -30.84
N ARG A 400 -51.30 53.79 -31.69
CA ARG A 400 -52.72 53.87 -32.05
C ARG A 400 -53.65 53.63 -30.88
#